data_AF-A0AAX4L665-F1
#
_entry.id   AF-A0AAX4L665-F1
#
_cell.length_a   1.000
_cell.length_b   1.000
_cell.length_c   1.000
_cell.angle_alpha   90.00
_cell.angle_beta   90.00
_cell.angle_gamma   90.00
#
_symmetry.space_group_name_H-M   'P 1'
#
loop_
_entity.id
_entity.type
_entity.pdbx_description
1 polymer ?
#
loop_
_entity_poly.entity_id
_entity_poly.type
_entity_poly.pdbx_seq_one_letter_code
_entity_poly.pdbx_strand_id
1 'polypeptide(L)'
;MIGCKEISCVKETLNKILNKYNIEEKVEEIVLERIDKLAIYDNNKIIVNVLKYDEISNEVAGESEIVSSFLLLLSLYSLVGIKRTEEIVRNEYGRESPIYKLYEILF
;
A
#
# COMPACT_ATOMS: atom_id res chain seq x y z
N MET A 1 -2.34 0.78 -13.88
CA MET A 1 -2.44 2.00 -13.04
C MET A 1 -3.53 1.77 -12.01
N ILE A 2 -3.29 2.17 -10.76
CA ILE A 2 -4.28 2.07 -9.67
C ILE A 2 -4.84 3.47 -9.48
N GLY A 3 -5.99 3.75 -10.07
CA GLY A 3 -6.70 5.02 -9.91
C GLY A 3 -7.81 4.91 -8.87
N CYS A 4 -7.53 4.34 -7.70
CA CYS A 4 -8.55 4.15 -6.67
C CYS A 4 -8.84 5.49 -5.98
N LYS A 5 -10.06 6.01 -6.14
CA LYS A 5 -10.54 7.21 -5.42
C LYS A 5 -10.93 6.91 -3.96
N GLU A 6 -11.16 5.64 -3.63
CA GLU A 6 -11.63 5.20 -2.32
C GLU A 6 -10.69 4.13 -1.72
N ILE A 7 -10.57 4.11 -0.39
CA ILE A 7 -9.80 3.10 0.36
C ILE A 7 -10.37 1.69 0.14
N SER A 8 -11.68 1.58 -0.08
CA SER A 8 -12.38 0.32 -0.43
C SER A 8 -11.75 -0.36 -1.66
N CYS A 9 -11.48 0.41 -2.72
CA CYS A 9 -10.84 -0.05 -3.95
C CYS A 9 -9.39 -0.50 -3.72
N VAL A 10 -8.65 0.19 -2.84
CA VAL A 10 -7.29 -0.23 -2.46
C VAL A 10 -7.33 -1.57 -1.73
N LYS A 11 -8.25 -1.73 -0.78
CA LYS A 11 -8.44 -2.99 -0.04
C LYS A 11 -8.81 -4.16 -0.95
N GLU A 12 -9.71 -3.94 -1.91
CA GLU A 12 -10.08 -4.99 -2.87
C GLU A 12 -8.92 -5.38 -3.77
N THR A 13 -8.19 -4.38 -4.29
CA THR A 13 -6.97 -4.60 -5.07
C THR A 13 -5.94 -5.39 -4.28
N LEU A 14 -5.70 -5.00 -3.03
CA LEU A 14 -4.78 -5.67 -2.12
C LEU A 14 -5.19 -7.13 -1.93
N ASN A 15 -6.43 -7.42 -1.51
CA ASN A 15 -6.87 -8.80 -1.28
C ASN A 15 -6.79 -9.67 -2.55
N LYS A 16 -7.02 -9.10 -3.75
CA LYS A 16 -6.81 -9.80 -5.02
C LYS A 16 -5.34 -10.17 -5.23
N ILE A 17 -4.42 -9.25 -4.92
CA ILE A 17 -2.97 -9.50 -4.99
C ILE A 17 -2.58 -10.57 -3.96
N LEU A 18 -3.00 -10.44 -2.70
CA LEU A 18 -2.69 -11.42 -1.66
C LEU A 18 -3.11 -12.84 -2.08
N ASN A 19 -4.34 -12.99 -2.57
CA ASN A 19 -4.84 -14.25 -3.09
C ASN A 19 -4.01 -14.79 -4.28
N LYS A 20 -3.65 -13.92 -5.23
CA LYS A 20 -2.82 -14.30 -6.39
C LYS A 20 -1.44 -14.84 -5.99
N TYR A 21 -0.88 -14.33 -4.90
CA TYR A 21 0.43 -14.74 -4.37
C TYR A 21 0.35 -15.79 -3.25
N ASN A 22 -0.83 -16.36 -2.98
CA ASN A 22 -1.10 -17.32 -1.90
C ASN A 22 -0.66 -16.82 -0.52
N ILE A 23 -0.93 -15.54 -0.25
CA ILE A 23 -0.75 -14.92 1.06
C ILE A 23 -2.06 -15.12 1.83
N GLU A 24 -2.03 -15.84 2.95
CA GLU A 24 -3.21 -16.33 3.67
C GLU A 24 -3.95 -15.21 4.44
N GLU A 25 -3.27 -14.09 4.68
CA GLU A 25 -3.79 -12.93 5.37
C GLU A 25 -4.94 -12.28 4.60
N LYS A 26 -6.03 -11.99 5.32
CA LYS A 26 -7.21 -11.32 4.79
C LYS A 26 -7.32 -9.94 5.40
N VAL A 27 -7.32 -8.92 4.55
CA VAL A 27 -7.42 -7.53 5.01
C VAL A 27 -8.89 -7.10 5.01
N GLU A 28 -9.42 -6.82 6.20
CA GLU A 28 -10.81 -6.37 6.38
C GLU A 28 -10.92 -4.85 6.40
N GLU A 29 -9.87 -4.16 6.87
CA GLU A 29 -9.84 -2.73 7.06
C GLU A 29 -8.44 -2.14 6.82
N ILE A 30 -8.41 -0.91 6.29
CA ILE A 30 -7.21 -0.07 6.23
C ILE A 30 -7.55 1.21 6.98
N VAL A 31 -6.83 1.50 8.06
CA VAL A 31 -7.06 2.64 8.94
C VAL A 31 -5.82 3.53 9.02
N LEU A 32 -6.03 4.79 9.33
CA LEU A 32 -4.97 5.78 9.53
C LEU A 32 -4.86 6.08 11.02
N GLU A 33 -3.73 5.75 11.63
CA GLU A 33 -3.50 6.01 13.06
C GLU A 33 -2.06 6.47 13.30
N ARG A 34 -1.81 7.02 14.49
CA ARG A 34 -0.47 7.43 14.89
C ARG A 34 0.31 6.21 15.40
N ILE A 35 1.31 5.80 14.64
CA ILE A 35 2.23 4.69 14.95
C ILE A 35 3.67 5.10 14.65
N ASP A 36 4.65 4.39 15.22
CA ASP A 36 6.09 4.69 15.00
C ASP A 36 6.64 4.10 13.69
N LYS A 37 5.94 3.14 13.09
CA LYS A 37 6.31 2.49 11.82
C LYS A 37 5.56 3.14 10.64
N LEU A 38 5.91 2.77 9.41
CA LEU A 38 5.16 3.20 8.21
C LEU A 38 3.76 2.57 8.17
N ALA A 39 3.69 1.26 8.39
CA ALA A 39 2.44 0.52 8.55
C ALA A 39 2.65 -0.76 9.38
N ILE A 40 1.57 -1.24 9.99
CA ILE A 40 1.53 -2.50 10.75
C ILE A 40 0.28 -3.27 10.34
N TYR A 41 0.41 -4.58 10.19
CA TYR A 41 -0.73 -5.49 10.10
C TYR A 41 -1.03 -6.09 11.47
N ASP A 42 -2.24 -5.90 11.96
CA ASP A 42 -2.72 -6.47 13.24
C ASP A 42 -4.21 -6.79 13.14
N ASN A 43 -4.62 -7.95 13.63
CA ASN A 43 -6.02 -8.37 13.70
C ASN A 43 -6.82 -8.15 12.39
N ASN A 44 -6.26 -8.57 11.25
CA ASN A 44 -6.85 -8.38 9.91
C ASN A 44 -7.02 -6.91 9.45
N LYS A 45 -6.37 -5.98 10.14
CA LYS A 45 -6.36 -4.55 9.82
C LYS A 45 -4.96 -4.10 9.43
N ILE A 46 -4.90 -3.18 8.48
CA ILE A 46 -3.67 -2.45 8.17
C ILE A 46 -3.76 -1.07 8.78
N ILE A 47 -2.87 -0.78 9.70
CA ILE A 47 -2.74 0.50 10.38
C ILE A 47 -1.61 1.25 9.70
N VAL A 48 -1.94 2.28 8.92
CA VAL A 48 -0.97 3.14 8.23
C VAL A 48 -0.71 4.38 9.08
N ASN A 49 0.55 4.83 9.11
CA ASN A 49 0.92 6.04 9.82
C ASN A 49 0.25 7.28 9.23
N VAL A 50 -0.66 7.87 10.01
CA VAL A 50 -1.43 9.05 9.59
C VAL A 50 -0.54 10.24 9.27
N LEU A 51 0.56 10.45 9.99
CA LEU A 51 1.46 11.59 9.74
C LEU A 51 2.15 11.46 8.38
N LYS A 52 2.55 10.24 8.01
CA LYS A 52 3.19 9.96 6.71
C LYS A 52 2.17 9.99 5.58
N TYR A 53 0.95 9.53 5.83
CA TYR A 53 -0.14 9.66 4.88
C TYR A 53 -0.47 11.13 4.59
N ASP A 54 -0.60 11.96 5.62
CA ASP A 54 -0.91 13.39 5.48
C ASP A 54 0.20 14.15 4.74
N GLU A 55 1.47 13.85 5.04
CA GLU A 55 2.64 14.40 4.33
C GLU A 55 2.54 14.17 2.82
N ILE A 56 2.40 12.91 2.40
CA ILE A 56 2.32 12.56 0.97
C ILE A 56 1.05 13.11 0.33
N SER A 57 -0.10 12.98 1.00
CA SER A 57 -1.38 13.47 0.48
C SER A 57 -1.34 14.97 0.21
N ASN A 58 -0.69 15.75 1.07
CA ASN A 58 -0.52 17.19 0.88
C ASN A 58 0.49 17.52 -0.22
N GLU A 59 1.64 16.84 -0.28
CA GLU A 59 2.66 17.07 -1.31
C GLU A 59 2.14 16.84 -2.72
N VAL A 60 1.30 15.82 -2.90
CA VAL A 60 0.71 15.47 -4.19
C VAL A 60 -0.67 16.07 -4.40
N ALA A 61 -1.07 17.03 -3.58
CA ALA A 61 -2.38 17.69 -3.63
C ALA A 61 -3.57 16.70 -3.73
N GLY A 62 -3.45 15.53 -3.09
CA GLY A 62 -4.46 14.48 -3.09
C GLY A 62 -4.60 13.71 -4.40
N GLU A 63 -3.59 13.73 -5.30
CA GLU A 63 -3.58 12.91 -6.51
C GLU A 63 -3.86 11.43 -6.19
N SER A 64 -5.06 10.96 -6.55
CA SER A 64 -5.59 9.68 -6.10
C SER A 64 -4.71 8.49 -6.50
N GLU A 65 -3.99 8.58 -7.62
CA GLU A 65 -3.09 7.53 -8.07
C GLU A 65 -1.89 7.35 -7.13
N ILE A 66 -1.26 8.46 -6.71
CA ILE A 66 -0.10 8.39 -5.81
C ILE A 66 -0.56 7.98 -4.41
N VAL A 67 -1.65 8.56 -3.91
CA VAL A 67 -2.21 8.22 -2.58
C VAL A 67 -2.61 6.75 -2.51
N SER A 68 -3.29 6.21 -3.53
CA SER A 68 -3.68 4.79 -3.55
C SER A 68 -2.49 3.86 -3.74
N SER A 69 -1.50 4.24 -4.55
CA SER A 69 -0.24 3.49 -4.70
C SER A 69 0.52 3.43 -3.38
N PHE A 70 0.60 4.56 -2.66
CA PHE A 70 1.21 4.65 -1.34
C PHE A 70 0.54 3.70 -0.34
N LEU A 71 -0.79 3.77 -0.23
CA LEU A 71 -1.55 2.90 0.67
C LEU A 71 -1.34 1.42 0.33
N LEU A 72 -1.33 1.05 -0.96
CA LEU A 72 -1.10 -0.32 -1.37
C LEU A 72 0.31 -0.79 -1.02
N LEU A 73 1.33 0.03 -1.26
CA LEU A 73 2.72 -0.29 -0.95
C LEU A 73 2.93 -0.52 0.54
N LEU A 74 2.46 0.39 1.37
CA LEU A 74 2.58 0.26 2.82
C LEU A 74 1.80 -0.95 3.33
N SER A 75 0.65 -1.22 2.73
CA SER A 75 -0.13 -2.40 3.05
C SER A 75 0.62 -3.70 2.76
N LEU A 76 1.16 -3.85 1.54
CA LEU A 76 1.98 -5.00 1.16
C LEU A 76 3.22 -5.12 2.06
N TYR A 77 3.92 -4.01 2.29
CA TYR A 77 5.08 -3.97 3.18
C TYR A 77 4.76 -4.48 4.58
N SER A 78 3.63 -4.07 5.16
CA SER A 78 3.22 -4.48 6.50
C SER A 78 2.92 -5.98 6.62
N LEU A 79 2.54 -6.62 5.51
CA LEU A 79 2.17 -8.03 5.43
C LEU A 79 3.36 -8.93 5.10
N VAL A 80 4.17 -8.55 4.10
CA VAL A 80 5.19 -9.44 3.52
C VAL A 80 6.62 -8.90 3.60
N GLY A 81 6.79 -7.70 4.15
CA GLY A 81 8.09 -7.03 4.24
C GLY A 81 8.61 -6.49 2.91
N ILE A 82 9.76 -5.80 2.97
CA ILE A 82 10.33 -5.00 1.87
C ILE A 82 10.61 -5.85 0.63
N LYS A 83 11.41 -6.91 0.77
CA LYS A 83 11.86 -7.72 -0.38
C LYS A 83 10.71 -8.35 -1.16
N ARG A 84 9.70 -8.87 -0.46
CA ARG A 84 8.55 -9.50 -1.10
C ARG A 84 7.61 -8.46 -1.70
N THR A 85 7.52 -7.28 -1.11
CA THR A 85 6.80 -6.14 -1.69
C THR A 85 7.41 -5.71 -3.03
N GLU A 86 8.74 -5.57 -3.12
CA GLU A 86 9.43 -5.28 -4.39
C GLU A 86 9.05 -6.27 -5.48
N GLU A 87 9.14 -7.57 -5.17
CA GLU A 87 8.86 -8.63 -6.11
C GLU A 87 7.43 -8.56 -6.64
N ILE A 88 6.45 -8.43 -5.73
CA ILE A 88 5.03 -8.33 -6.08
C ILE A 88 4.79 -7.09 -6.95
N VAL A 89 5.25 -5.92 -6.52
CA VAL A 89 5.02 -4.66 -7.24
C VAL A 89 5.65 -4.70 -8.62
N ARG A 90 6.88 -5.22 -8.73
CA ARG A 90 7.57 -5.40 -10.01
C ARG A 90 6.79 -6.31 -10.95
N ASN A 91 6.26 -7.41 -10.43
CA ASN A 91 5.55 -8.40 -11.24
C ASN A 91 4.14 -7.93 -11.65
N GLU A 92 3.43 -7.20 -10.78
CA GLU A 92 2.07 -6.71 -11.07
C GLU A 92 2.05 -5.46 -11.95
N TYR A 93 3.01 -4.55 -11.78
CA TYR A 93 2.97 -3.23 -12.40
C TYR A 93 4.15 -2.93 -13.32
N GLY A 94 5.26 -3.66 -13.18
CA GLY A 94 6.49 -3.42 -13.94
C GLY A 94 7.35 -2.30 -13.35
N ARG A 95 8.64 -2.32 -13.70
CA ARG A 95 9.66 -1.39 -13.16
C ARG A 95 9.43 0.08 -13.54
N GLU A 96 8.79 0.34 -14.67
CA GLU A 96 8.54 1.71 -15.12
C GLU A 96 7.28 2.34 -14.51
N SER A 97 6.51 1.56 -13.74
CA SER A 97 5.26 2.04 -13.17
C SER A 97 5.45 3.08 -12.08
N PRO A 98 4.51 4.02 -11.90
CA PRO A 98 4.54 4.99 -10.81
C PRO A 98 4.65 4.33 -9.43
N ILE A 99 3.94 3.23 -9.19
CA ILE A 99 3.99 2.50 -7.92
C ILE A 99 5.35 1.84 -7.66
N TYR A 100 6.03 1.32 -8.69
CA TYR A 100 7.38 0.79 -8.51
C TYR A 100 8.40 1.90 -8.22
N LYS A 101 8.30 3.04 -8.91
CA LYS A 101 9.12 4.22 -8.62
C LYS A 101 8.89 4.76 -7.21
N LEU A 102 7.63 4.74 -6.74
CA LEU A 102 7.29 5.12 -5.38
C LEU A 102 7.86 4.14 -4.35
N TYR A 103 7.88 2.83 -4.65
CA TYR A 103 8.56 1.85 -3.81
C TYR A 103 10.05 2.19 -3.63
N GLU A 104 10.77 2.52 -4.70
CA GLU A 104 12.20 2.88 -4.66
C GLU A 104 12.50 4.16 -3.88
N ILE A 105 11.51 5.04 -3.72
CA ILE A 105 11.64 6.27 -2.92
C ILE A 105 11.43 5.98 -1.42
N LEU A 106 10.55 5.03 -1.10
CA LEU A 106 10.13 4.75 0.27
C LEU A 106 11.01 3.73 1.01
N PHE A 107 11.71 2.85 0.30
CA PHE A 107 12.48 1.72 0.84
C PHE A 107 13.86 1.60 0.21
#